data_AF-A0A1Y5EZF7-F1
#
_entry.id   AF-A0A1Y5EZF7-F1
#
_cell.length_a   1.000
_cell.length_b   1.000
_cell.length_c   1.000
_cell.angle_alpha   90.00
_cell.angle_beta   90.00
_cell.angle_gamma   90.00
#
_symmetry.space_group_name_H-M   'P 1'
#
loop_
_entity.id
_entity.type
_entity.pdbx_description
1 polymer ?
#
loop_
_entity_poly.entity_id
_entity_poly.type
_entity_poly.pdbx_seq_one_letter_code
_entity_poly.pdbx_strand_id
1 'polypeptide(L)'
;MIQFTDVYKRYQNQHEALSGLSFNIDKGEMAFLTGHSGAGKSTLLKLIALIERSSHGQVLINNQNLSHLPQRKIPYYRRQIGLVFQDHYLLHDRTVFDNVA
;
A
#
# COMPACT_ATOMS: atom_id res chain seq x y z
N MET A 1 3.50 12.63 0.50
CA MET A 1 4.89 12.13 0.60
C MET A 1 4.83 10.68 1.04
N ILE A 2 5.51 9.79 0.33
CA ILE A 2 5.60 8.34 0.60
C ILE A 2 7.07 7.99 0.69
N GLN A 3 7.50 7.42 1.80
CA GLN A 3 8.89 7.07 2.05
C GLN A 3 8.99 5.61 2.50
N PHE A 4 9.87 4.87 1.81
CA PHE A 4 10.26 3.51 2.17
C PHE A 4 11.73 3.56 2.57
N THR A 5 12.06 2.94 3.70
CA THR A 5 13.44 2.85 4.19
C THR A 5 13.73 1.41 4.60
N ASP A 6 14.60 0.78 3.82
CA ASP A 6 15.07 -0.59 3.99
C ASP A 6 13.93 -1.60 4.19
N VAL A 7 12.91 -1.52 3.33
CA VAL A 7 11.66 -2.26 3.52
C VAL A 7 11.77 -3.67 2.96
N TYR A 8 11.46 -4.64 3.82
CA TYR A 8 11.34 -6.05 3.46
C TYR A 8 9.91 -6.54 3.65
N LYS A 9 9.48 -7.50 2.83
CA LYS A 9 8.24 -8.23 3.03
C LYS A 9 8.41 -9.70 2.66
N ARG A 10 8.22 -10.57 3.64
CA ARG A 10 8.16 -12.03 3.49
C ARG A 10 6.79 -12.52 3.92
N TYR A 11 6.18 -13.39 3.12
CA TYR A 11 4.96 -14.10 3.49
C TYR A 11 5.32 -15.47 4.07
N GLN A 12 4.51 -16.00 4.98
CA GLN A 12 4.83 -17.18 5.80
C GLN A 12 5.26 -18.41 4.97
N ASN A 13 4.72 -18.58 3.75
CA ASN A 13 4.98 -19.74 2.90
C ASN A 13 5.52 -19.35 1.50
N GLN A 14 6.09 -18.14 1.35
CA GLN A 14 6.58 -17.67 0.06
C GLN A 14 7.97 -17.06 0.17
N HIS A 15 8.60 -16.91 -1.00
CA HIS A 15 9.81 -16.13 -1.16
C HIS A 15 9.61 -14.67 -0.69
N GLU A 16 10.73 -14.03 -0.38
CA GLU A 16 10.78 -12.62 -0.05
C GLU A 16 10.23 -11.79 -1.22
N ALA A 17 9.08 -11.15 -1.01
CA ALA A 17 8.38 -10.39 -2.04
C ALA A 17 8.96 -8.99 -2.25
N LEU A 18 9.59 -8.42 -1.21
CA LEU A 18 10.36 -7.17 -1.26
C LEU A 18 11.62 -7.36 -0.40
N SER A 19 12.76 -6.93 -0.93
CA SER A 19 14.08 -7.07 -0.28
C SER A 19 14.80 -5.72 -0.27
N GLY A 20 14.92 -5.10 0.91
CA GLY A 20 15.71 -3.86 1.12
C GLY A 20 15.26 -2.64 0.32
N LEU A 21 13.96 -2.51 0.05
CA LEU A 21 13.45 -1.46 -0.84
C LEU A 21 13.47 -0.09 -0.14
N SER A 22 14.15 0.89 -0.76
CA SER A 22 14.23 2.27 -0.28
C SER A 22 13.93 3.26 -1.41
N PHE A 23 12.96 4.15 -1.20
CA PHE A 23 12.62 5.23 -2.14
C PHE A 23 11.79 6.32 -1.45
N ASN A 24 11.68 7.48 -2.08
CA ASN A 24 10.78 8.55 -1.69
C ASN A 24 9.95 9.01 -2.91
N ILE A 25 8.68 9.35 -2.67
CA ILE A 25 7.78 9.99 -3.64
C ILE A 25 7.23 11.25 -2.95
N ASP A 26 7.51 12.40 -3.54
CA ASP A 26 7.11 13.69 -3.00
C ASP A 26 5.63 13.99 -3.25
N LYS A 27 5.12 14.99 -2.54
CA LYS A 27 3.71 15.38 -2.67
C LYS A 27 3.46 15.96 -4.07
N GLY A 28 2.49 15.39 -4.78
CA GLY A 28 2.10 15.84 -6.12
C GLY A 28 2.84 15.12 -7.24
N GLU A 29 3.81 14.25 -6.93
CA GLU A 29 4.47 13.44 -7.94
C GLU A 29 3.57 12.32 -8.46
N MET A 30 3.75 12.02 -9.74
CA MET A 30 3.16 10.86 -10.40
C MET A 30 4.28 9.87 -10.70
N ALA A 31 4.21 8.69 -10.09
CA ALA A 31 5.20 7.62 -10.27
C ALA A 31 4.58 6.42 -10.97
N PHE A 32 5.35 5.79 -11.85
CA PHE A 32 4.99 4.54 -12.52
C PHE A 32 5.78 3.38 -11.92
N LEU A 33 5.08 2.34 -11.44
CA LEU A 33 5.68 1.12 -10.95
C LEU A 33 5.57 0.01 -12.00
N THR A 34 6.69 -0.33 -12.62
CA THR A 34 6.80 -1.32 -13.70
C THR A 34 7.65 -2.52 -13.24
N GLY A 35 7.49 -3.66 -13.91
CA GLY A 35 8.23 -4.89 -13.64
C GLY A 35 7.44 -6.14 -14.04
N HIS A 36 8.12 -7.27 -14.20
CA HIS A 36 7.50 -8.56 -14.55
C HIS A 36 6.48 -9.04 -13.50
N SER A 37 5.64 -10.00 -13.86
CA SER A 37 4.75 -10.66 -12.88
C SER A 37 5.58 -11.25 -11.73
N GLY A 38 5.08 -11.17 -10.50
CA GLY A 38 5.80 -11.64 -9.31
C GLY A 38 6.88 -10.70 -8.76
N ALA A 39 7.21 -9.58 -9.43
CA ALA A 39 8.24 -8.63 -8.96
C ALA A 39 7.91 -7.85 -7.66
N GLY A 40 6.84 -8.21 -6.93
CA GLY A 40 6.47 -7.53 -5.68
C GLY A 40 5.61 -6.26 -5.84
N LYS A 41 5.20 -5.88 -7.05
CA LYS A 41 4.41 -4.66 -7.31
C LYS A 41 3.13 -4.57 -6.46
N SER A 42 2.31 -5.62 -6.49
CA SER A 42 1.08 -5.67 -5.70
C SER A 42 1.37 -5.67 -4.20
N THR A 43 2.49 -6.24 -3.77
CA THR A 43 2.93 -6.20 -2.37
C THR A 43 3.26 -4.77 -1.94
N LEU A 44 4.01 -4.01 -2.76
CA LEU A 44 4.33 -2.61 -2.50
C LEU A 44 3.04 -1.77 -2.35
N LEU A 45 2.09 -1.89 -3.28
CA LEU A 45 0.82 -1.17 -3.20
C LEU A 45 0.00 -1.57 -1.96
N LYS A 46 0.01 -2.85 -1.57
CA LYS A 46 -0.64 -3.32 -0.33
C LYS A 46 0.01 -2.78 0.94
N LEU A 47 1.32 -2.54 0.94
CA LEU A 47 2.01 -1.88 2.06
C LEU A 47 1.59 -0.41 2.18
N ILE A 48 1.49 0.31 1.04
CA ILE A 48 0.96 1.68 1.00
C ILE A 48 -0.48 1.73 1.54
N ALA A 49 -1.36 0.83 1.09
CA ALA A 49 -2.74 0.76 1.57
C ALA A 49 -2.88 0.22 3.01
N LEU A 50 -1.77 -0.19 3.64
CA LEU A 50 -1.72 -0.88 4.93
C LEU A 50 -2.68 -2.08 4.98
N ILE A 51 -2.85 -2.76 3.85
CA ILE A 51 -3.50 -4.08 3.75
C ILE A 51 -2.54 -5.13 4.29
N GLU A 52 -1.25 -4.95 3.99
CA GLU A 52 -0.14 -5.74 4.51
C GLU A 52 0.78 -4.85 5.35
N ARG A 53 1.54 -5.46 6.27
CA ARG A 53 2.65 -4.81 6.98
C ARG A 53 3.99 -5.29 6.44
N SER A 54 4.98 -4.41 6.45
CA SER A 54 6.36 -4.80 6.19
C SER A 54 6.83 -5.80 7.26
N SER A 55 7.68 -6.72 6.85
CA SER A 55 8.35 -7.66 7.76
C SER A 55 9.54 -6.99 8.47
N HIS A 56 10.21 -6.07 7.77
CA HIS A 56 11.28 -5.25 8.30
C HIS A 56 11.29 -3.87 7.61
N GLY A 57 12.01 -2.92 8.19
CA GLY A 57 12.09 -1.56 7.67
C GLY A 57 10.87 -0.69 7.96
N GLN A 58 10.89 0.51 7.41
CA GLN A 58 9.95 1.58 7.74
C GLN A 58 9.20 2.07 6.50
N VAL A 59 7.88 2.17 6.63
CA VAL A 59 7.02 2.83 5.65
C VAL A 59 6.40 4.06 6.29
N LEU A 60 6.69 5.24 5.73
CA LEU A 60 6.13 6.52 6.13
C LEU A 60 5.21 7.06 5.03
N ILE A 61 3.98 7.43 5.39
CA ILE A 61 3.05 8.10 4.47
C ILE A 61 2.50 9.34 5.16
N ASN A 62 2.68 10.51 4.54
CA ASN A 62 2.28 11.81 5.10
C ASN A 62 2.72 11.96 6.58
N ASN A 63 3.99 11.68 6.85
CA ASN A 63 4.64 11.73 8.17
C ASN A 63 4.08 10.72 9.20
N GLN A 64 3.25 9.76 8.78
CA GLN A 64 2.77 8.68 9.64
C GLN A 64 3.58 7.41 9.41
N ASN A 65 4.20 6.89 10.47
CA ASN A 65 4.88 5.60 10.44
C ASN A 65 3.86 4.45 10.49
N LEU A 66 3.74 3.72 9.38
CA LEU A 66 2.76 2.66 9.24
C LEU A 66 3.18 1.37 9.94
N SER A 67 4.48 1.11 10.07
CA SER A 67 5.02 -0.12 10.69
C SER A 67 4.48 -0.30 12.12
N HIS A 68 4.23 0.80 12.84
CA HIS A 68 3.74 0.81 14.22
C HIS A 68 2.34 1.41 14.39
N LEU A 69 1.61 1.69 13.30
CA LEU A 69 0.29 2.29 13.40
C LEU A 69 -0.70 1.35 14.13
N PRO A 70 -1.32 1.76 15.25
CA PRO A 70 -2.26 0.92 15.97
C PRO A 70 -3.48 0.55 15.11
N GLN A 71 -4.02 -0.65 15.30
CA GLN A 71 -5.14 -1.16 14.49
C GLN A 71 -6.35 -0.21 14.47
N ARG A 72 -6.66 0.42 15.61
CA ARG A 72 -7.75 1.41 15.73
C ARG A 72 -7.55 2.66 14.84
N LYS A 73 -6.31 3.00 14.48
CA LYS A 73 -6.00 4.14 13.60
C LYS A 73 -6.00 3.77 12.11
N ILE A 74 -5.99 2.49 11.76
CA ILE A 74 -5.95 2.04 10.36
C ILE A 74 -7.13 2.56 9.52
N PRO A 75 -8.40 2.54 9.99
CA PRO A 75 -9.51 3.07 9.20
C PRO A 75 -9.35 4.57 8.88
N TYR A 76 -8.86 5.35 9.84
CA TYR A 76 -8.62 6.79 9.66
C TYR A 76 -7.50 7.06 8.66
N TYR A 77 -6.43 6.26 8.71
CA TYR A 77 -5.37 6.29 7.73
C TYR A 77 -5.89 5.95 6.32
N ARG A 78 -6.66 4.87 6.17
CA ARG A 78 -7.19 4.44 4.86
C ARG A 78 -8.13 5.46 4.22
N ARG A 79 -8.84 6.29 5.00
CA ARG A 79 -9.65 7.41 4.47
C ARG A 79 -8.83 8.49 3.77
N GLN A 80 -7.51 8.53 3.99
CA GLN A 80 -6.61 9.48 3.36
C GLN A 80 -6.04 8.95 2.03
N ILE A 81 -6.43 7.74 1.61
CA ILE A 81 -5.87 7.05 0.44
C ILE A 81 -6.99 6.58 -0.46
N GLY A 82 -7.00 7.07 -1.70
CA GLY A 82 -7.76 6.44 -2.77
C GLY A 82 -7.02 5.21 -3.29
N LEU A 83 -7.71 4.07 -3.35
CA LEU A 83 -7.18 2.83 -3.91
C LEU A 83 -8.15 2.31 -4.96
N VAL A 84 -7.62 2.02 -6.16
CA VAL A 84 -8.36 1.34 -7.23
C VAL A 84 -7.75 -0.04 -7.39
N PHE A 85 -8.58 -1.07 -7.32
CA PHE A 85 -8.16 -2.46 -7.45
C PHE A 85 -8.15 -2.90 -8.93
N GLN A 86 -7.33 -3.89 -9.24
CA GLN A 86 -7.28 -4.50 -10.57
C GLN A 86 -8.61 -5.18 -10.93
N ASP A 87 -9.15 -5.95 -9.99
CA ASP A 87 -10.51 -6.48 -10.07
C ASP A 87 -11.47 -5.47 -9.45
N HIS A 88 -12.51 -5.08 -10.19
CA HIS A 88 -13.42 -4.03 -9.78
C HIS A 88 -14.36 -4.56 -8.68
N TYR A 89 -14.07 -4.23 -7.43
CA TYR A 89 -14.91 -4.56 -6.27
C TYR A 89 -16.09 -3.60 -6.13
N LEU A 90 -16.96 -3.54 -7.14
CA LEU A 90 -18.18 -2.74 -7.09
C LEU A 90 -19.26 -3.43 -6.27
N LEU A 91 -20.11 -2.61 -5.63
CA LEU A 91 -21.33 -3.05 -4.98
C LEU A 91 -22.41 -3.20 -6.04
N HIS A 92 -22.63 -4.44 -6.49
CA HIS A 92 -23.58 -4.78 -7.56
C HIS A 92 -25.05 -4.62 -7.16
N ASP A 93 -25.32 -4.47 -5.87
CA ASP A 93 -26.64 -4.18 -5.30
C ASP A 93 -26.96 -2.67 -5.27
N ARG A 94 -26.09 -1.82 -5.84
CA ARG A 94 -26.18 -0.36 -5.79
C ARG A 94 -25.99 0.30 -7.15
N THR A 95 -26.48 1.53 -7.28
CA THR A 95 -26.24 2.34 -8.49
C THR A 95 -24.79 2.80 -8.56
N VAL A 96 -24.38 3.32 -9.73
CA VAL A 96 -23.06 3.94 -9.90
C VAL A 96 -22.88 5.11 -8.93
N PHE A 97 -23.91 5.93 -8.73
CA PHE A 97 -23.85 7.07 -7.81
C PHE A 97 -23.60 6.60 -6.37
N ASP A 98 -24.34 5.59 -5.90
CA ASP A 98 -24.23 5.06 -4.53
C ASP A 98 -22.95 4.26 -4.26
N ASN A 99 -22.20 3.89 -5.30
CA ASN A 99 -20.86 3.31 -5.17
C ASN A 99 -19.80 4.39 -4.89
N VAL A 100 -20.07 5.65 -5.26
CA VAL A 100 -19.14 6.77 -5.15
C VAL A 100 -19.49 7.71 -4.00
N ALA A 101 -20.79 7.88 -3.71
CA ALA A 101 -21.34 8.81 -2.72
C ALA A 101 -21.14 8.39 -1.25
#